data_AF-A0A535VTD8-F1
#
_entry.id   AF-A0A535VTD8-F1
#
_cell.length_a   1.000
_cell.length_b   1.000
_cell.length_c   1.000
_cell.angle_alpha   90.00
_cell.angle_beta   90.00
_cell.angle_gamma   90.00
#
_symmetry.space_group_name_H-M   'P 1'
#
loop_
_entity.id
_entity.type
_entity.pdbx_description
1 polymer ?
#
loop_
_entity_poly.entity_id
_entity_poly.type
_entity_poly.pdbx_seq_one_letter_code
_entity_poly.pdbx_strand_id
1 'polypeptide(L)'
;MRERGSVWRGLLSAPFIAIAVLAPLATAFGLGLFSPGAAHTLAASRVARPPIDNQNHLYVLDGWGGVHPVGASPPLATTASWPHKDIAQSLALFPDGTGGYVMDAWGRLHPVGIAPEITDGPAWPDWNIAREVVMAPWSSSANPAGYVLDGWGGVHPFGGAPGVFGYAYWPNWDIARGMVLNPDSTPASVSGYTLDGFGGVHPFGGAPVVSDFAYWPNHDIARGITLTSVAGSGYTLDGYGGIHPFGGAHAVASTATWPGKDMVDGIINWTSAPLSAPGGWVLDREGSVHAYGSAPALIPSAHWPGFDLARGFGSAGSGGGGGSFEQLYLRPEQHRDGWGVYYNQRDDRWANTGVGPSPWPIWKVGCLLADLAMVYTHFGYTGVTPATVAAHSEWFAMNGEIMNAAFSIPGHPATFNRRPTMAWIASWLRGGHPVIVGMKLKGGGTHFVTLTGLSGANDFWTNDPWEQNAAHVLFSGDWFDRGQVYEAIAFS
;
A
#
# COMPACT_ATOMS: atom_id res chain seq x y z
N MET A 1 39.23 45.76 14.54
CA MET A 1 39.36 47.22 14.76
C MET A 1 37.98 47.72 15.21
N ARG A 2 37.82 48.15 16.48
CA ARG A 2 36.58 48.68 17.14
C ARG A 2 35.39 47.68 17.21
N GLU A 3 34.80 47.25 18.33
CA GLU A 3 34.36 47.84 19.63
C GLU A 3 32.94 48.45 19.67
N ARG A 4 32.27 48.24 20.84
CA ARG A 4 31.00 48.81 21.40
C ARG A 4 29.72 48.05 20.99
N GLY A 5 28.70 47.80 21.84
CA GLY A 5 28.48 48.04 23.29
C GLY A 5 27.10 48.69 23.58
N SER A 6 26.39 48.52 24.71
CA SER A 6 26.54 47.66 25.91
C SER A 6 25.38 47.91 26.92
N VAL A 7 25.07 46.95 27.84
CA VAL A 7 24.10 47.02 28.99
C VAL A 7 22.60 47.28 28.64
N TRP A 8 21.60 46.78 29.38
CA TRP A 8 21.33 46.91 30.84
C TRP A 8 20.71 45.68 31.53
N ARG A 9 20.85 45.62 32.87
CA ARG A 9 20.15 44.72 33.81
C ARG A 9 19.18 45.54 34.68
N GLY A 10 18.14 44.91 35.24
CA GLY A 10 17.35 45.47 36.35
C GLY A 10 16.34 44.47 36.93
N LEU A 11 16.54 44.03 38.18
CA LEU A 11 15.54 43.29 38.97
C LEU A 11 14.60 44.28 39.69
N LEU A 12 13.42 43.83 40.15
CA LEU A 12 13.07 43.78 41.60
C LEU A 12 11.62 43.31 41.91
N SER A 13 11.54 42.32 42.81
CA SER A 13 10.54 42.07 43.90
C SER A 13 9.01 42.22 43.72
N ALA A 14 8.28 41.21 44.23
CA ALA A 14 6.83 41.20 44.50
C ALA A 14 6.42 42.01 45.75
N PRO A 15 5.11 42.11 46.08
CA PRO A 15 4.59 41.21 47.13
C PRO A 15 3.13 40.71 46.96
N PHE A 16 2.75 39.77 47.84
CA PHE A 16 1.40 39.21 48.01
C PHE A 16 0.37 40.20 48.59
N ILE A 17 -0.91 40.04 48.22
CA ILE A 17 -2.07 40.31 49.09
C ILE A 17 -3.10 39.17 48.92
N ALA A 18 -3.64 38.68 50.04
CA ALA A 18 -4.77 37.75 50.07
C ALA A 18 -5.97 38.42 50.77
N ILE A 19 -7.19 38.20 50.27
CA ILE A 19 -8.46 38.52 50.94
C ILE A 19 -9.41 37.35 50.74
N ALA A 20 -10.21 37.03 51.75
CA ALA A 20 -11.07 35.85 51.79
C ALA A 20 -12.51 36.17 52.24
N VAL A 21 -13.39 35.19 52.03
CA VAL A 21 -14.72 35.00 52.64
C VAL A 21 -15.85 35.94 52.17
N LEU A 22 -16.88 35.38 51.52
CA LEU A 22 -18.24 35.24 52.08
C LEU A 22 -19.21 34.58 51.08
N ALA A 23 -19.90 33.54 51.53
CA ALA A 23 -21.09 32.98 50.88
C ALA A 23 -22.36 33.55 51.53
N PRO A 24 -23.52 33.50 50.85
CA PRO A 24 -24.73 33.14 51.57
C PRO A 24 -25.66 32.13 50.88
N LEU A 25 -26.21 31.27 51.73
CA LEU A 25 -27.43 30.47 51.71
C LEU A 25 -28.38 30.45 50.49
N ALA A 26 -28.92 29.25 50.27
CA ALA A 26 -30.12 29.00 49.48
C ALA A 26 -31.42 29.25 50.28
N THR A 27 -32.48 29.62 49.56
CA THR A 27 -33.89 29.52 49.98
C THR A 27 -34.74 29.02 48.81
N ALA A 28 -35.79 28.25 49.09
CA ALA A 28 -36.60 27.55 48.10
C ALA A 28 -38.05 28.08 48.01
N PHE A 29 -38.80 27.51 47.05
CA PHE A 29 -40.23 27.65 46.75
C PHE A 29 -40.69 28.80 45.84
N GLY A 30 -41.42 28.41 44.78
CA GLY A 30 -42.09 29.28 43.81
C GLY A 30 -42.60 28.48 42.61
N LEU A 31 -43.73 27.80 42.75
CA LEU A 31 -44.39 27.08 41.64
C LEU A 31 -44.91 28.08 40.58
N GLY A 32 -44.51 27.91 39.32
CA GLY A 32 -44.98 28.72 38.20
C GLY A 32 -45.00 27.91 36.90
N LEU A 33 -46.19 27.49 36.47
CA LEU A 33 -46.41 26.73 35.24
C LEU A 33 -46.27 27.62 34.00
N PHE A 34 -45.12 27.60 33.32
CA PHE A 34 -45.04 28.02 31.91
C PHE A 34 -44.04 27.18 31.09
N SER A 35 -44.54 26.66 29.98
CA SER A 35 -43.84 26.12 28.81
C SER A 35 -44.86 26.18 27.66
N PRO A 36 -44.44 26.30 26.37
CA PRO A 36 -43.15 25.91 25.81
C PRO A 36 -42.37 27.04 25.13
N GLY A 37 -41.06 26.85 24.95
CA GLY A 37 -40.24 27.85 24.26
C GLY A 37 -38.73 27.60 24.20
N ALA A 38 -38.27 26.38 24.49
CA ALA A 38 -36.86 26.02 24.35
C ALA A 38 -36.73 24.84 23.39
N ALA A 39 -36.36 25.13 22.15
CA ALA A 39 -35.82 24.13 21.24
C ALA A 39 -34.41 23.76 21.72
N HIS A 40 -34.34 23.00 22.82
CA HIS A 40 -33.18 22.18 23.07
C HIS A 40 -33.15 21.12 21.98
N THR A 41 -32.39 21.41 20.94
CA THR A 41 -31.94 20.37 20.01
C THR A 41 -31.27 19.31 20.87
N LEU A 42 -31.95 18.17 21.03
CA LEU A 42 -31.31 16.96 21.52
C LEU A 42 -30.28 16.60 20.45
N ALA A 43 -29.08 17.15 20.61
CA ALA A 43 -27.87 16.64 19.99
C ALA A 43 -27.73 15.23 20.54
N ALA A 44 -28.35 14.28 19.84
CA ALA A 44 -28.18 12.88 20.11
C ALA A 44 -26.67 12.63 20.00
N SER A 45 -26.04 12.41 21.14
CA SER A 45 -24.74 11.75 21.20
C SER A 45 -24.97 10.38 20.57
N ARG A 46 -24.75 10.32 19.25
CA ARG A 46 -24.79 9.07 18.49
C ARG A 46 -23.52 8.35 18.86
N VAL A 47 -23.57 7.66 20.01
CA VAL A 47 -22.60 6.65 20.41
C VAL A 47 -22.37 5.79 19.18
N ALA A 48 -21.10 5.66 18.78
CA ALA A 48 -20.73 4.83 17.65
C ALA A 48 -21.31 3.43 17.87
N ARG A 49 -21.88 2.84 16.81
CA ARG A 49 -22.36 1.47 16.91
C ARG A 49 -21.17 0.59 17.24
N PRO A 50 -21.28 -0.37 18.18
CA PRO A 50 -20.21 -1.31 18.43
C PRO A 50 -19.86 -2.03 17.11
N PRO A 51 -18.57 -2.40 16.90
CA PRO A 51 -18.14 -3.23 15.79
C PRO A 51 -19.13 -4.36 15.51
N ILE A 52 -19.61 -4.43 14.27
CA ILE A 52 -20.44 -5.54 13.82
C ILE A 52 -19.59 -6.79 13.61
N ASP A 53 -20.23 -7.96 13.49
CA ASP A 53 -19.54 -9.17 13.08
C ASP A 53 -18.96 -8.99 11.67
N ASN A 54 -17.63 -9.03 11.58
CA ASN A 54 -16.91 -8.77 10.35
C ASN A 54 -16.84 -10.01 9.42
N GLN A 55 -17.33 -11.17 9.84
CA GLN A 55 -17.43 -12.38 8.98
C GLN A 55 -18.19 -12.11 7.67
N ASN A 56 -19.16 -11.19 7.67
CA ASN A 56 -19.94 -10.78 6.50
C ASN A 56 -19.70 -9.30 6.11
N HIS A 57 -18.56 -8.74 6.53
CA HIS A 57 -18.14 -7.38 6.20
C HIS A 57 -16.61 -7.34 6.01
N LEU A 58 -16.10 -8.27 5.21
CA LEU A 58 -14.67 -8.51 4.95
C LEU A 58 -14.40 -8.45 3.44
N TYR A 59 -13.32 -7.79 3.04
CA TYR A 59 -13.05 -7.47 1.64
C TYR A 59 -11.55 -7.52 1.32
N VAL A 60 -11.24 -7.97 0.11
CA VAL A 60 -9.91 -7.89 -0.50
C VAL A 60 -9.88 -6.71 -1.46
N LEU A 61 -8.83 -5.90 -1.40
CA LEU A 61 -8.51 -4.86 -2.36
C LEU A 61 -7.46 -5.38 -3.34
N ASP A 62 -7.68 -5.21 -4.64
CA ASP A 62 -6.65 -5.38 -5.67
C ASP A 62 -5.88 -4.09 -5.94
N GLY A 63 -4.66 -4.19 -6.48
CA GLY A 63 -3.80 -3.04 -6.78
C GLY A 63 -4.35 -2.06 -7.82
N TRP A 64 -5.35 -2.46 -8.60
CA TRP A 64 -6.05 -1.62 -9.59
C TRP A 64 -7.23 -0.84 -8.98
N GLY A 65 -7.50 -1.02 -7.69
CA GLY A 65 -8.54 -0.31 -6.93
C GLY A 65 -9.85 -1.09 -6.75
N GLY A 66 -9.95 -2.31 -7.26
CA GLY A 66 -11.13 -3.17 -7.14
C GLY A 66 -11.32 -3.72 -5.72
N VAL A 67 -12.55 -3.66 -5.22
CA VAL A 67 -12.93 -4.11 -3.87
C VAL A 67 -13.83 -5.34 -3.98
N HIS A 68 -13.35 -6.46 -3.43
CA HIS A 68 -13.91 -7.80 -3.63
C HIS A 68 -14.46 -8.38 -2.32
N PRO A 69 -15.77 -8.66 -2.23
CA PRO A 69 -16.34 -9.25 -1.02
C PRO A 69 -15.78 -10.64 -0.70
N VAL A 70 -15.63 -10.92 0.60
CA VAL A 70 -15.23 -12.22 1.14
C VAL A 70 -16.40 -12.87 1.86
N GLY A 71 -16.61 -14.16 1.67
CA GLY A 71 -17.72 -14.90 2.29
C GLY A 71 -19.08 -14.41 1.80
N ALA A 72 -19.98 -14.07 2.72
CA ALA A 72 -21.30 -13.53 2.40
C ALA A 72 -21.35 -11.99 2.51
N SER A 73 -20.20 -11.31 2.40
CA SER A 73 -20.14 -9.84 2.44
C SER A 73 -20.87 -9.22 1.25
N PRO A 74 -21.70 -8.17 1.44
CA PRO A 74 -22.39 -7.51 0.34
C PRO A 74 -21.40 -6.73 -0.55
N PRO A 75 -21.57 -6.66 -1.88
CA PRO A 75 -20.68 -5.85 -2.71
C PRO A 75 -20.69 -4.36 -2.30
N LEU A 76 -19.50 -3.77 -2.17
CA LEU A 76 -19.33 -2.32 -1.97
C LEU A 76 -18.81 -1.69 -3.26
N ALA A 77 -19.47 -0.61 -3.71
CA ALA A 77 -18.96 0.22 -4.79
C ALA A 77 -17.69 0.96 -4.32
N THR A 78 -16.78 1.25 -5.24
CA THR A 78 -15.54 2.01 -4.99
C THR A 78 -15.39 3.07 -6.08
N THR A 79 -14.85 4.24 -5.73
CA THR A 79 -14.45 5.27 -6.72
C THR A 79 -13.02 5.08 -7.22
N ALA A 80 -12.23 4.21 -6.56
CA ALA A 80 -10.88 3.88 -6.96
C ALA A 80 -10.89 3.10 -8.29
N SER A 81 -10.10 3.54 -9.25
CA SER A 81 -9.90 2.80 -10.50
C SER A 81 -8.61 3.22 -11.19
N TRP A 82 -7.66 2.30 -11.27
CA TRP A 82 -6.43 2.43 -12.05
C TRP A 82 -6.22 1.16 -12.89
N PRO A 83 -6.95 1.01 -14.02
CA PRO A 83 -6.86 -0.19 -14.83
C PRO A 83 -5.42 -0.47 -15.27
N HIS A 84 -4.91 -1.65 -14.87
CA HIS A 84 -3.55 -2.12 -15.15
C HIS A 84 -2.41 -1.34 -14.47
N LYS A 85 -2.69 -0.61 -13.38
CA LYS A 85 -1.68 0.13 -12.60
C LYS A 85 -1.79 -0.23 -11.12
N ASP A 86 -0.73 -0.79 -10.58
CA ASP A 86 -0.64 -1.28 -9.21
C ASP A 86 -0.31 -0.13 -8.25
N ILE A 87 -1.34 0.55 -7.75
CA ILE A 87 -1.20 1.76 -6.90
C ILE A 87 -2.11 1.76 -5.68
N ALA A 88 -3.19 0.99 -5.67
CA ALA A 88 -4.00 0.82 -4.47
C ALA A 88 -3.21 0.03 -3.41
N GLN A 89 -3.23 0.45 -2.14
CA GLN A 89 -2.36 -0.14 -1.11
C GLN A 89 -3.09 -0.58 0.16
N SER A 90 -4.20 0.05 0.52
CA SER A 90 -4.88 -0.29 1.78
C SER A 90 -6.37 -0.01 1.69
N LEU A 91 -7.15 -0.78 2.43
CA LEU A 91 -8.61 -0.68 2.52
C LEU A 91 -9.02 -0.75 3.99
N ALA A 92 -9.73 0.26 4.48
CA ALA A 92 -10.34 0.22 5.81
C ALA A 92 -11.80 0.68 5.77
N LEU A 93 -12.64 0.05 6.59
CA LEU A 93 -14.08 0.28 6.64
C LEU A 93 -14.51 0.92 7.95
N PHE A 94 -15.63 1.64 7.91
CA PHE A 94 -16.31 2.10 9.12
C PHE A 94 -16.70 0.91 10.02
N PRO A 95 -16.78 1.10 11.35
CA PRO A 95 -17.26 0.07 12.31
C PRO A 95 -18.61 -0.58 11.98
N ASP A 96 -19.46 0.10 11.21
CA ASP A 96 -20.77 -0.39 10.78
C ASP A 96 -20.78 -1.02 9.37
N GLY A 97 -19.63 -1.18 8.73
CA GLY A 97 -19.46 -1.84 7.43
C GLY A 97 -20.15 -1.15 6.25
N THR A 98 -20.72 0.04 6.42
CA THR A 98 -21.50 0.72 5.36
C THR A 98 -20.64 1.32 4.25
N GLY A 99 -19.34 1.47 4.50
CA GLY A 99 -18.38 2.06 3.56
C GLY A 99 -17.02 2.22 4.22
N GLY A 100 -16.13 2.95 3.55
CA GLY A 100 -14.75 3.16 3.98
C GLY A 100 -13.94 3.86 2.90
N TYR A 101 -12.63 3.60 2.87
CA TYR A 101 -11.72 4.20 1.89
C TYR A 101 -10.71 3.18 1.38
N VAL A 102 -10.51 3.18 0.06
CA VAL A 102 -9.28 2.69 -0.57
C VAL A 102 -8.25 3.81 -0.50
N MET A 103 -7.03 3.49 -0.10
CA MET A 103 -5.89 4.41 -0.11
C MET A 103 -4.94 4.05 -1.26
N ASP A 104 -4.50 5.06 -2.02
CA ASP A 104 -3.44 4.91 -3.02
C ASP A 104 -2.04 5.12 -2.45
N ALA A 105 -1.00 4.75 -3.20
CA ALA A 105 0.40 4.88 -2.80
C ALA A 105 0.85 6.30 -2.41
N TRP A 106 0.10 7.31 -2.86
CA TRP A 106 0.32 8.72 -2.56
C TRP A 106 -0.48 9.22 -1.35
N GLY A 107 -1.23 8.34 -0.68
CA GLY A 107 -2.04 8.64 0.50
C GLY A 107 -3.44 9.18 0.21
N ARG A 108 -3.85 9.34 -1.06
CA ARG A 108 -5.20 9.85 -1.35
C ARG A 108 -6.25 8.78 -1.02
N LEU A 109 -7.39 9.25 -0.52
CA LEU A 109 -8.48 8.40 -0.05
C LEU A 109 -9.65 8.42 -1.01
N HIS A 110 -10.04 7.24 -1.47
CA HIS A 110 -11.05 7.00 -2.50
C HIS A 110 -12.27 6.33 -1.84
N PRO A 111 -13.45 6.98 -1.83
CA PRO A 111 -14.65 6.44 -1.19
C PRO A 111 -15.05 5.02 -1.60
N VAL A 112 -15.44 4.24 -0.60
CA VAL A 112 -16.03 2.90 -0.70
C VAL A 112 -17.41 2.90 -0.03
N GLY A 113 -18.38 2.20 -0.61
CA GLY A 113 -19.75 2.10 -0.10
C GLY A 113 -20.46 3.46 -0.09
N ILE A 114 -20.99 3.86 1.06
CA ILE A 114 -21.62 5.19 1.26
C ILE A 114 -20.69 6.23 1.91
N ALA A 115 -19.37 6.04 1.86
CA ALA A 115 -18.42 7.02 2.36
C ALA A 115 -18.47 8.33 1.53
N PRO A 116 -18.38 9.51 2.16
CA PRO A 116 -18.21 10.77 1.46
C PRO A 116 -16.73 10.97 1.06
N GLU A 117 -16.49 11.85 0.09
CA GLU A 117 -15.14 12.29 -0.29
C GLU A 117 -14.41 12.97 0.90
N ILE A 118 -13.10 12.74 1.01
CA ILE A 118 -12.20 13.34 2.00
C ILE A 118 -11.21 14.26 1.28
N THR A 119 -11.20 15.53 1.66
CA THR A 119 -10.38 16.57 1.03
C THR A 119 -9.31 17.15 1.97
N ASP A 120 -9.29 16.72 3.23
CA ASP A 120 -8.34 17.14 4.28
C ASP A 120 -7.32 16.06 4.66
N GLY A 121 -7.33 14.91 3.97
CA GLY A 121 -6.35 13.84 4.15
C GLY A 121 -4.94 14.20 3.63
N PRO A 122 -3.90 13.50 4.10
CA PRO A 122 -2.55 13.70 3.61
C PRO A 122 -2.42 13.28 2.14
N ALA A 123 -1.49 13.91 1.42
CA ALA A 123 -1.11 13.47 0.08
C ALA A 123 0.37 13.75 -0.17
N TRP A 124 1.06 12.76 -0.74
CA TRP A 124 2.44 12.84 -1.21
C TRP A 124 2.48 12.56 -2.71
N PRO A 125 2.17 13.56 -3.56
CA PRO A 125 2.17 13.39 -5.02
C PRO A 125 3.49 12.78 -5.50
N ASP A 126 3.38 11.79 -6.39
CA ASP A 126 4.49 11.11 -7.04
C ASP A 126 5.46 10.36 -6.08
N TRP A 127 5.08 10.17 -4.81
CA TRP A 127 5.89 9.45 -3.82
C TRP A 127 5.12 8.28 -3.19
N ASN A 128 5.52 7.05 -3.54
CA ASN A 128 5.01 5.81 -2.92
C ASN A 128 5.52 5.69 -1.47
N ILE A 129 4.78 6.30 -0.53
CA ILE A 129 5.15 6.36 0.88
C ILE A 129 3.98 6.15 1.85
N ALA A 130 2.73 6.18 1.41
CA ALA A 130 1.62 5.73 2.24
C ALA A 130 1.76 4.22 2.53
N ARG A 131 1.25 3.70 3.65
CA ARG A 131 1.37 2.26 3.98
C ARG A 131 0.09 1.62 4.48
N GLU A 132 -0.67 2.28 5.34
CA GLU A 132 -1.97 1.78 5.79
C GLU A 132 -2.95 2.94 6.04
N VAL A 133 -4.21 2.76 5.66
CA VAL A 133 -5.33 3.58 6.14
C VAL A 133 -6.06 2.84 7.25
N VAL A 134 -6.39 3.52 8.34
CA VAL A 134 -7.10 2.94 9.48
C VAL A 134 -8.29 3.82 9.85
N MET A 135 -9.48 3.23 9.93
CA MET A 135 -10.68 3.92 10.37
C MET A 135 -10.77 3.94 11.90
N ALA A 136 -11.17 5.08 12.46
CA ALA A 136 -11.34 5.21 13.90
C ALA A 136 -12.55 4.42 14.42
N PRO A 137 -12.51 3.84 15.64
CA PRO A 137 -13.66 3.13 16.24
C PRO A 137 -14.96 3.94 16.38
N TRP A 138 -14.88 5.28 16.31
CA TRP A 138 -16.05 6.17 16.35
C TRP A 138 -16.50 6.69 14.98
N SER A 139 -15.82 6.30 13.90
CA SER A 139 -16.08 6.82 12.56
C SER A 139 -17.38 6.29 11.95
N SER A 140 -17.92 7.04 10.98
CA SER A 140 -19.10 6.64 10.20
C SER A 140 -19.14 7.43 8.89
N SER A 141 -19.98 7.03 7.93
CA SER A 141 -20.23 7.80 6.71
C SER A 141 -20.74 9.23 6.96
N ALA A 142 -21.43 9.46 8.09
CA ALA A 142 -21.89 10.80 8.48
C ALA A 142 -20.81 11.64 9.19
N ASN A 143 -19.81 10.99 9.81
CA ASN A 143 -18.68 11.63 10.50
C ASN A 143 -17.42 10.77 10.30
N PRO A 144 -16.77 10.86 9.13
CA PRO A 144 -15.55 10.10 8.88
C PRO A 144 -14.43 10.56 9.80
N ALA A 145 -13.62 9.62 10.26
CA ALA A 145 -12.42 9.89 11.06
C ALA A 145 -11.48 8.70 10.89
N GLY A 146 -10.22 8.96 10.61
CA GLY A 146 -9.21 7.91 10.51
C GLY A 146 -7.80 8.48 10.45
N TYR A 147 -6.85 7.59 10.21
CA TYR A 147 -5.43 7.91 10.11
C TYR A 147 -4.81 7.21 8.91
N VAL A 148 -3.84 7.87 8.29
CA VAL A 148 -2.92 7.27 7.31
C VAL A 148 -1.55 7.14 7.95
N LEU A 149 -0.94 5.96 7.84
CA LEU A 149 0.44 5.68 8.17
C LEU A 149 1.33 5.93 6.94
N ASP A 150 2.43 6.66 7.10
CA ASP A 150 3.52 6.73 6.12
C ASP A 150 4.65 5.73 6.43
N GLY A 151 5.49 5.42 5.44
CA GLY A 151 6.59 4.47 5.54
C GLY A 151 7.69 4.86 6.53
N TRP A 152 7.80 6.14 6.88
CA TRP A 152 8.70 6.61 7.93
C TRP A 152 8.07 6.52 9.33
N GLY A 153 6.84 6.02 9.46
CA GLY A 153 6.12 5.88 10.73
C GLY A 153 5.27 7.10 11.13
N GLY A 154 5.18 8.11 10.27
CA GLY A 154 4.32 9.27 10.53
C GLY A 154 2.84 8.87 10.50
N VAL A 155 2.08 9.34 11.50
CA VAL A 155 0.64 9.06 11.63
C VAL A 155 -0.16 10.34 11.40
N HIS A 156 -0.94 10.35 10.33
CA HIS A 156 -1.60 11.54 9.79
C HIS A 156 -3.12 11.42 9.91
N PRO A 157 -3.80 12.25 10.73
CA PRO A 157 -5.26 12.23 10.84
C PRO A 157 -5.94 12.76 9.58
N PHE A 158 -7.16 12.31 9.30
CA PHE A 158 -8.05 12.88 8.30
C PHE A 158 -9.51 12.92 8.79
N GLY A 159 -10.32 13.80 8.19
CA GLY A 159 -11.68 14.08 8.63
C GLY A 159 -11.75 14.50 10.10
N GLY A 160 -12.69 13.95 10.86
CA GLY A 160 -12.91 14.26 12.28
C GLY A 160 -11.92 13.61 13.27
N ALA A 161 -10.77 13.10 12.83
CA ALA A 161 -9.79 12.48 13.71
C ALA A 161 -8.90 13.52 14.42
N PRO A 162 -8.69 13.43 15.74
CA PRO A 162 -7.72 14.27 16.44
C PRO A 162 -6.28 13.82 16.14
N GLY A 163 -5.31 14.74 16.20
CA GLY A 163 -3.90 14.38 16.11
C GLY A 163 -3.44 13.47 17.24
N VAL A 164 -2.56 12.51 16.93
CA VAL A 164 -1.93 11.59 17.89
C VAL A 164 -0.47 11.96 18.13
N PHE A 165 0.09 11.50 19.25
CA PHE A 165 1.46 11.78 19.67
C PHE A 165 2.17 10.51 20.17
N GLY A 166 3.50 10.53 20.16
CA GLY A 166 4.33 9.46 20.73
C GLY A 166 4.46 8.21 19.85
N TYR A 167 4.08 8.26 18.57
CA TYR A 167 4.39 7.21 17.61
C TYR A 167 5.90 7.15 17.30
N ALA A 168 6.38 5.94 16.97
CA ALA A 168 7.74 5.76 16.47
C ALA A 168 7.89 6.34 15.06
N TYR A 169 9.07 6.90 14.78
CA TYR A 169 9.36 7.57 13.51
C TYR A 169 10.82 7.30 13.11
N TRP A 170 11.03 6.94 11.85
CA TRP A 170 12.29 6.52 11.25
C TRP A 170 12.66 7.46 10.08
N PRO A 171 13.33 8.59 10.34
CA PRO A 171 13.58 9.60 9.32
C PRO A 171 14.38 9.04 8.13
N ASN A 172 13.84 9.19 6.92
CA ASN A 172 14.42 8.70 5.66
C ASN A 172 14.52 7.16 5.54
N TRP A 173 13.78 6.41 6.35
CA TRP A 173 13.76 4.95 6.28
C TRP A 173 12.32 4.45 6.17
N ASP A 174 11.96 4.00 4.96
CA ASP A 174 10.70 3.32 4.69
C ASP A 174 10.69 1.92 5.31
N ILE A 175 10.21 1.84 6.55
CA ILE A 175 10.22 0.61 7.36
C ILE A 175 8.92 0.38 8.15
N ALA A 176 7.99 1.34 8.19
CA ALA A 176 6.68 1.13 8.79
C ALA A 176 5.84 0.18 7.90
N ARG A 177 5.20 -0.82 8.49
CA ARG A 177 4.43 -1.87 7.79
C ARG A 177 3.00 -2.06 8.30
N GLY A 178 2.61 -1.42 9.40
CA GLY A 178 1.23 -1.40 9.83
C GLY A 178 0.94 -0.51 11.03
N MET A 179 -0.34 -0.25 11.25
CA MET A 179 -0.88 0.54 12.36
C MET A 179 -2.19 -0.08 12.84
N VAL A 180 -2.37 -0.15 14.15
CA VAL A 180 -3.63 -0.61 14.74
C VAL A 180 -4.06 0.30 15.89
N LEU A 181 -5.32 0.72 15.89
CA LEU A 181 -5.95 1.47 16.98
C LEU A 181 -6.51 0.54 18.05
N ASN A 182 -6.36 0.90 19.32
CA ASN A 182 -7.03 0.21 20.42
C ASN A 182 -8.56 0.37 20.26
N PRO A 183 -9.36 -0.72 20.40
CA PRO A 183 -10.81 -0.68 20.17
C PRO A 183 -11.61 0.30 21.04
N ASP A 184 -11.07 0.67 22.21
CA ASP A 184 -11.65 1.62 23.16
C ASP A 184 -11.25 3.09 22.90
N SER A 185 -10.49 3.35 21.84
CA SER A 185 -10.09 4.71 21.45
C SER A 185 -11.31 5.60 21.18
N THR A 186 -11.21 6.86 21.61
CA THR A 186 -12.26 7.89 21.45
C THR A 186 -11.65 9.20 20.96
N PRO A 187 -12.44 10.18 20.46
CA PRO A 187 -11.91 11.49 20.07
C PRO A 187 -11.17 12.27 21.18
N ALA A 188 -11.34 11.88 22.46
CA ALA A 188 -10.64 12.48 23.59
C ALA A 188 -9.38 11.70 24.03
N SER A 189 -9.22 10.45 23.58
CA SER A 189 -8.12 9.56 23.94
C SER A 189 -7.95 8.50 22.85
N VAL A 190 -7.00 8.74 21.94
CA VAL A 190 -6.68 7.83 20.84
C VAL A 190 -5.35 7.18 21.13
N SER A 191 -5.30 5.85 21.05
CA SER A 191 -4.10 5.07 21.35
C SER A 191 -4.02 3.84 20.45
N GLY A 192 -2.83 3.30 20.26
CA GLY A 192 -2.61 2.18 19.37
C GLY A 192 -1.14 1.79 19.26
N TYR A 193 -0.81 1.04 18.21
CA TYR A 193 0.54 0.57 17.93
C TYR A 193 0.89 0.75 16.45
N THR A 194 2.13 1.08 16.15
CA THR A 194 2.72 0.91 14.81
C THR A 194 3.65 -0.29 14.78
N LEU A 195 3.76 -0.92 13.61
CA LEU A 195 4.61 -2.07 13.32
C LEU A 195 5.73 -1.65 12.37
N ASP A 196 6.98 -1.96 12.71
CA ASP A 196 8.11 -1.90 11.76
C ASP A 196 8.32 -3.23 11.03
N GLY A 197 8.98 -3.19 9.88
CA GLY A 197 9.23 -4.36 9.03
C GLY A 197 10.13 -5.43 9.67
N PHE A 198 10.88 -5.10 10.72
CA PHE A 198 11.65 -6.08 11.48
C PHE A 198 10.81 -6.72 12.61
N GLY A 199 9.52 -6.39 12.73
CA GLY A 199 8.60 -6.96 13.71
C GLY A 199 8.45 -6.14 14.99
N GLY A 200 9.13 -5.00 15.13
CA GLY A 200 9.02 -4.16 16.30
C GLY A 200 7.64 -3.53 16.44
N VAL A 201 7.03 -3.65 17.62
CA VAL A 201 5.70 -3.11 17.93
C VAL A 201 5.84 -1.89 18.85
N HIS A 202 5.39 -0.73 18.39
CA HIS A 202 5.66 0.57 19.02
C HIS A 202 4.36 1.25 19.45
N PRO A 203 4.11 1.46 20.77
CA PRO A 203 2.89 2.10 21.24
C PRO A 203 2.87 3.60 20.92
N PHE A 204 1.66 4.13 20.71
CA PHE A 204 1.41 5.58 20.62
C PHE A 204 0.16 5.99 21.40
N GLY A 205 0.01 7.30 21.62
CA GLY A 205 -1.21 7.87 22.24
C GLY A 205 -1.47 7.44 23.68
N GLY A 206 -0.44 6.94 24.38
CA GLY A 206 -0.57 6.41 25.73
C GLY A 206 -0.94 4.92 25.81
N ALA A 207 -0.89 4.18 24.69
CA ALA A 207 -0.98 2.73 24.72
C ALA A 207 0.11 2.11 25.62
N PRO A 208 -0.18 0.99 26.34
CA PRO A 208 0.83 0.27 27.12
C PRO A 208 2.03 -0.16 26.28
N VAL A 209 3.22 -0.24 26.90
CA VAL A 209 4.36 -0.92 26.26
C VAL A 209 4.10 -2.42 26.29
N VAL A 210 4.22 -3.07 25.13
CA VAL A 210 4.03 -4.51 24.97
C VAL A 210 5.36 -5.26 24.89
N SER A 211 5.34 -6.53 25.32
CA SER A 211 6.48 -7.45 25.28
C SER A 211 6.16 -8.67 24.41
N ASP A 212 7.18 -9.51 24.23
CA ASP A 212 7.07 -10.86 23.66
C ASP A 212 6.61 -10.92 22.18
N PHE A 213 6.71 -9.81 21.44
CA PHE A 213 6.57 -9.81 19.98
C PHE A 213 7.77 -10.48 19.30
N ALA A 214 7.53 -11.11 18.15
CA ALA A 214 8.59 -11.64 17.29
C ALA A 214 9.37 -10.50 16.61
N TYR A 215 10.68 -10.67 16.48
CA TYR A 215 11.58 -9.68 15.89
C TYR A 215 12.64 -10.37 15.02
N TRP A 216 12.87 -9.84 13.81
CA TRP A 216 13.79 -10.38 12.80
C TRP A 216 14.86 -9.32 12.47
N PRO A 217 16.01 -9.33 13.17
CA PRO A 217 17.04 -8.31 13.01
C PRO A 217 17.54 -8.20 11.56
N ASN A 218 17.38 -7.03 10.94
CA ASN A 218 17.79 -6.73 9.56
C ASN A 218 17.00 -7.46 8.46
N HIS A 219 15.84 -8.02 8.77
CA HIS A 219 14.96 -8.68 7.80
C HIS A 219 13.59 -7.98 7.78
N ASP A 220 13.33 -7.21 6.72
CA ASP A 220 12.01 -6.61 6.47
C ASP A 220 11.04 -7.71 6.03
N ILE A 221 10.36 -8.33 6.99
CA ILE A 221 9.48 -9.48 6.79
C ILE A 221 8.16 -9.38 7.55
N ALA A 222 7.96 -8.41 8.44
CA ALA A 222 6.67 -8.17 9.07
C ALA A 222 5.71 -7.49 8.08
N ARG A 223 4.44 -7.91 8.07
CA ARG A 223 3.45 -7.53 7.03
C ARG A 223 2.11 -7.02 7.57
N GLY A 224 1.79 -7.28 8.83
CA GLY A 224 0.57 -6.76 9.43
C GLY A 224 0.51 -6.93 10.94
N ILE A 225 -0.33 -6.14 11.58
CA ILE A 225 -0.58 -6.16 13.02
C ILE A 225 -2.08 -6.11 13.28
N THR A 226 -2.56 -6.91 14.23
CA THR A 226 -3.96 -6.84 14.69
C THR A 226 -4.03 -7.04 16.19
N LEU A 227 -5.02 -6.42 16.85
CA LEU A 227 -5.25 -6.55 18.28
C LEU A 227 -6.30 -7.61 18.57
N THR A 228 -6.21 -8.25 19.74
CA THR A 228 -7.35 -8.98 20.31
C THR A 228 -8.29 -8.00 21.02
N SER A 229 -9.40 -8.50 21.56
CA SER A 229 -10.28 -7.74 22.45
C SER A 229 -9.71 -7.54 23.87
N VAL A 230 -8.52 -8.10 24.18
CA VAL A 230 -7.77 -7.83 25.41
C VAL A 230 -6.74 -6.73 25.16
N ALA A 231 -6.84 -5.64 25.92
CA ALA A 231 -5.99 -4.45 25.76
C ALA A 231 -4.50 -4.78 25.84
N GLY A 232 -3.74 -4.30 24.86
CA GLY A 232 -2.29 -4.51 24.78
C GLY A 232 -1.84 -5.92 24.35
N SER A 233 -2.74 -6.75 23.81
CA SER A 233 -2.38 -8.06 23.28
C SER A 233 -2.93 -8.26 21.87
N GLY A 234 -2.16 -8.93 21.03
CA GLY A 234 -2.43 -9.03 19.60
C GLY A 234 -1.51 -10.00 18.88
N TYR A 235 -1.50 -9.90 17.56
CA TYR A 235 -0.66 -10.68 16.66
C TYR A 235 0.07 -9.79 15.68
N THR A 236 1.33 -10.10 15.39
CA THR A 236 2.01 -9.68 14.17
C THR A 236 2.03 -10.82 13.17
N LEU A 237 2.08 -10.48 11.88
CA LEU A 237 2.14 -11.40 10.76
C LEU A 237 3.48 -11.25 10.04
N ASP A 238 4.15 -12.35 9.76
CA ASP A 238 5.31 -12.38 8.85
C ASP A 238 4.90 -12.75 7.42
N GLY A 239 5.76 -12.40 6.46
CA GLY A 239 5.56 -12.67 5.04
C GLY A 239 5.49 -14.16 4.68
N TYR A 240 5.93 -15.07 5.54
CA TYR A 240 5.81 -16.52 5.32
C TYR A 240 4.50 -17.09 5.88
N GLY A 241 3.61 -16.24 6.41
CA GLY A 241 2.34 -16.64 7.03
C GLY A 241 2.45 -17.07 8.49
N GLY A 242 3.60 -16.82 9.13
CA GLY A 242 3.75 -16.99 10.57
C GLY A 242 2.97 -15.92 11.33
N ILE A 243 2.14 -16.36 12.28
CA ILE A 243 1.39 -15.47 13.18
C ILE A 243 2.03 -15.52 14.55
N HIS A 244 2.44 -14.36 15.06
CA HIS A 244 3.25 -14.23 16.27
C HIS A 244 2.48 -13.45 17.33
N PRO A 245 2.13 -14.05 18.47
CA PRO A 245 1.45 -13.34 19.54
C PRO A 245 2.37 -12.30 20.19
N PHE A 246 1.77 -11.25 20.76
CA PHE A 246 2.45 -10.33 21.67
C PHE A 246 1.53 -9.97 22.85
N GLY A 247 2.13 -9.43 23.92
CA GLY A 247 1.39 -8.93 25.09
C GLY A 247 0.56 -9.99 25.83
N GLY A 248 0.94 -11.27 25.73
CA GLY A 248 0.21 -12.38 26.35
C GLY A 248 -0.96 -12.95 25.54
N ALA A 249 -1.10 -12.59 24.27
CA ALA A 249 -2.06 -13.26 23.37
C ALA A 249 -1.78 -14.78 23.29
N HIS A 250 -2.84 -15.58 23.14
CA HIS A 250 -2.72 -17.03 22.98
C HIS A 250 -2.04 -17.37 21.65
N ALA A 251 -1.05 -18.27 21.65
CA ALA A 251 -0.45 -18.74 20.39
C ALA A 251 -1.51 -19.39 19.48
N VAL A 252 -1.55 -18.95 18.22
CA VAL A 252 -2.42 -19.45 17.16
C VAL A 252 -1.59 -19.84 15.94
N ALA A 253 -2.13 -20.68 15.08
CA ALA A 253 -1.55 -21.02 13.78
C ALA A 253 -2.51 -20.61 12.66
N SER A 254 -1.95 -20.13 11.55
CA SER A 254 -2.64 -19.97 10.27
C SER A 254 -2.97 -21.35 9.66
N THR A 255 -4.07 -21.46 8.92
CA THR A 255 -4.34 -22.67 8.11
C THR A 255 -3.41 -22.80 6.89
N ALA A 256 -2.66 -21.75 6.54
CA ALA A 256 -1.70 -21.75 5.44
C ALA A 256 -0.38 -21.06 5.84
N THR A 257 0.73 -21.60 5.33
CA THR A 257 2.07 -21.03 5.48
C THR A 257 2.85 -21.21 4.18
N TRP A 258 3.80 -20.33 3.92
CA TRP A 258 4.63 -20.31 2.71
C TRP A 258 6.11 -20.25 3.10
N PRO A 259 6.71 -21.36 3.58
CA PRO A 259 8.07 -21.35 4.10
C PRO A 259 9.09 -20.78 3.10
N GLY A 260 9.77 -19.70 3.50
CA GLY A 260 10.79 -19.04 2.69
C GLY A 260 10.26 -18.21 1.52
N LYS A 261 8.94 -18.03 1.37
CA LYS A 261 8.33 -17.18 0.33
C LYS A 261 7.52 -16.07 0.98
N ASP A 262 7.95 -14.83 0.80
CA ASP A 262 7.18 -13.66 1.21
C ASP A 262 5.91 -13.59 0.35
N MET A 263 4.77 -14.02 0.88
CA MET A 263 3.50 -14.30 0.17
C MET A 263 2.29 -13.57 0.77
N VAL A 264 2.44 -12.90 1.92
CA VAL A 264 1.31 -12.52 2.78
C VAL A 264 1.30 -11.01 3.04
N ASP A 265 0.11 -10.41 3.07
CA ASP A 265 -0.10 -8.96 3.05
C ASP A 265 -0.98 -8.39 4.17
N GLY A 266 -1.89 -9.18 4.74
CA GLY A 266 -2.84 -8.65 5.72
C GLY A 266 -3.25 -9.66 6.78
N ILE A 267 -3.57 -9.16 7.97
CA ILE A 267 -4.12 -9.94 9.08
C ILE A 267 -5.24 -9.14 9.77
N ILE A 268 -6.39 -9.79 9.94
CA ILE A 268 -7.58 -9.21 10.55
C ILE A 268 -8.10 -10.15 11.63
N ASN A 269 -8.44 -9.61 12.81
CA ASN A 269 -9.16 -10.39 13.82
C ASN A 269 -10.61 -10.65 13.37
N TRP A 270 -11.21 -11.74 13.85
CA TRP A 270 -12.66 -11.90 13.78
C TRP A 270 -13.29 -11.19 14.98
N THR A 271 -14.14 -10.19 14.73
CA THR A 271 -14.70 -9.33 15.79
C THR A 271 -15.62 -10.08 16.77
N SER A 272 -16.20 -11.20 16.37
CA SER A 272 -16.97 -12.11 17.23
C SER A 272 -16.18 -13.30 17.78
N ALA A 273 -14.85 -13.36 17.60
CA ALA A 273 -14.03 -14.45 18.11
C ALA A 273 -14.15 -14.57 19.65
N PRO A 274 -14.41 -15.77 20.21
CA PRO A 274 -14.44 -15.95 21.66
C PRO A 274 -13.09 -15.62 22.31
N LEU A 275 -13.10 -14.95 23.47
CA LEU A 275 -11.88 -14.64 24.23
C LEU A 275 -11.01 -15.88 24.53
N SER A 276 -11.64 -17.05 24.75
CA SER A 276 -10.96 -18.33 25.00
C SER A 276 -10.47 -19.04 23.74
N ALA A 277 -10.85 -18.55 22.56
CA ALA A 277 -10.52 -19.12 21.26
C ALA A 277 -10.42 -17.95 20.25
N PRO A 278 -9.35 -17.15 20.28
CA PRO A 278 -9.16 -16.07 19.32
C PRO A 278 -9.00 -16.63 17.91
N GLY A 279 -9.29 -15.81 16.91
CA GLY A 279 -9.18 -16.17 15.51
C GLY A 279 -9.36 -14.97 14.60
N GLY A 280 -9.20 -15.20 13.30
CA GLY A 280 -9.37 -14.21 12.26
C GLY A 280 -8.92 -14.74 10.91
N TRP A 281 -8.53 -13.84 10.02
CA TRP A 281 -8.10 -14.19 8.68
C TRP A 281 -6.78 -13.54 8.30
N VAL A 282 -6.12 -14.16 7.33
CA VAL A 282 -4.89 -13.74 6.68
C VAL A 282 -5.13 -13.64 5.17
N LEU A 283 -4.64 -12.57 4.55
CA LEU A 283 -4.68 -12.36 3.10
C LEU A 283 -3.31 -12.67 2.48
N ASP A 284 -3.29 -13.56 1.47
CA ASP A 284 -2.12 -13.72 0.60
C ASP A 284 -2.16 -12.82 -0.65
N ARG A 285 -1.00 -12.64 -1.27
CA ARG A 285 -0.76 -11.78 -2.44
C ARG A 285 -1.52 -12.19 -3.70
N GLU A 286 -1.96 -13.45 -3.78
CA GLU A 286 -2.78 -13.97 -4.88
C GLU A 286 -4.28 -13.72 -4.60
N GLY A 287 -4.63 -13.14 -3.45
CA GLY A 287 -6.00 -12.77 -3.07
C GLY A 287 -6.73 -13.84 -2.27
N SER A 288 -6.11 -14.98 -1.96
CA SER A 288 -6.73 -16.03 -1.15
C SER A 288 -6.77 -15.64 0.33
N VAL A 289 -7.88 -15.99 0.99
CA VAL A 289 -8.14 -15.68 2.40
C VAL A 289 -8.06 -16.96 3.24
N HIS A 290 -7.21 -16.95 4.25
CA HIS A 290 -6.88 -18.10 5.08
C HIS A 290 -7.32 -17.85 6.52
N ALA A 291 -8.00 -18.80 7.14
CA ALA A 291 -8.42 -18.64 8.53
C ALA A 291 -7.25 -18.89 9.50
N TYR A 292 -7.34 -18.34 10.70
CA TYR A 292 -6.50 -18.73 11.83
C TYR A 292 -7.31 -18.82 13.11
N GLY A 293 -6.84 -19.64 14.06
CA GLY A 293 -7.51 -19.84 15.34
C GLY A 293 -8.93 -20.38 15.19
N SER A 294 -9.91 -19.69 15.78
CA SER A 294 -11.33 -20.09 15.77
C SER A 294 -12.16 -19.64 14.57
N ALA A 295 -11.61 -18.83 13.68
CA ALA A 295 -12.39 -18.21 12.62
C ALA A 295 -12.86 -19.24 11.57
N PRO A 296 -14.08 -19.08 11.01
CA PRO A 296 -14.56 -19.92 9.93
C PRO A 296 -13.77 -19.67 8.65
N ALA A 297 -13.58 -20.70 7.83
CA ALA A 297 -13.04 -20.54 6.48
C ALA A 297 -14.01 -19.71 5.62
N LEU A 298 -13.49 -18.68 4.94
CA LEU A 298 -14.23 -17.84 4.00
C LEU A 298 -13.54 -17.86 2.63
N ILE A 299 -14.29 -17.57 1.58
CA ILE A 299 -13.81 -17.58 0.20
C ILE A 299 -13.97 -16.16 -0.39
N PRO A 300 -12.93 -15.56 -0.99
CA PRO A 300 -13.02 -14.27 -1.66
C PRO A 300 -13.73 -14.39 -3.01
N SER A 301 -14.41 -13.33 -3.46
CA SER A 301 -15.05 -13.31 -4.80
C SER A 301 -14.06 -13.19 -5.96
N ALA A 302 -12.81 -12.82 -5.69
CA ALA A 302 -11.72 -12.73 -6.66
C ALA A 302 -10.44 -13.37 -6.09
N HIS A 303 -9.63 -13.89 -7.01
CA HIS A 303 -8.35 -14.55 -6.74
C HIS A 303 -7.56 -14.56 -8.06
N TRP A 304 -6.26 -14.31 -7.99
CA TRP A 304 -5.38 -14.15 -9.14
C TRP A 304 -4.21 -15.14 -9.03
N PRO A 305 -4.41 -16.43 -9.39
CA PRO A 305 -3.38 -17.45 -9.22
C PRO A 305 -2.08 -17.07 -9.95
N GLY A 306 -0.98 -17.03 -9.21
CA GLY A 306 0.35 -16.66 -9.72
C GLY A 306 0.55 -15.17 -10.03
N PHE A 307 -0.40 -14.29 -9.69
CA PHE A 307 -0.23 -12.84 -9.75
C PHE A 307 -0.21 -12.26 -8.34
N ASP A 308 0.78 -11.42 -8.08
CA ASP A 308 0.92 -10.69 -6.82
C ASP A 308 0.18 -9.37 -6.96
N LEU A 309 -1.13 -9.37 -6.68
CA LEU A 309 -2.05 -8.27 -7.02
C LEU A 309 -3.03 -7.90 -5.88
N ALA A 310 -3.18 -8.75 -4.87
CA ALA A 310 -3.89 -8.34 -3.65
C ALA A 310 -3.05 -7.29 -2.90
N ARG A 311 -3.69 -6.25 -2.35
CA ARG A 311 -2.98 -5.13 -1.70
C ARG A 311 -3.51 -4.74 -0.34
N GLY A 312 -4.83 -4.74 -0.16
CA GLY A 312 -5.44 -4.38 1.12
C GLY A 312 -6.38 -5.45 1.63
N PHE A 313 -6.41 -5.63 2.94
CA PHE A 313 -7.41 -6.42 3.62
C PHE A 313 -8.21 -5.51 4.54
N GLY A 314 -9.52 -5.41 4.32
CA GLY A 314 -10.37 -4.45 5.02
C GLY A 314 -11.59 -5.12 5.63
N SER A 315 -11.93 -4.76 6.87
CA SER A 315 -13.14 -5.26 7.52
C SER A 315 -13.84 -4.23 8.40
N ALA A 316 -15.14 -4.42 8.63
CA ALA A 316 -15.89 -3.56 9.55
C ALA A 316 -15.40 -3.74 10.99
N GLY A 317 -14.98 -2.64 11.63
CA GLY A 317 -14.72 -2.61 13.07
C GLY A 317 -13.42 -3.29 13.52
N SER A 318 -12.57 -3.76 12.60
CA SER A 318 -11.16 -4.00 12.91
C SER A 318 -10.42 -2.65 12.94
N GLY A 319 -9.63 -2.40 13.99
CA GLY A 319 -8.85 -1.18 14.13
C GLY A 319 -7.59 -1.12 13.26
N GLY A 320 -7.54 -1.89 12.18
CA GLY A 320 -6.40 -2.17 11.28
C GLY A 320 -6.71 -3.38 10.40
N GLY A 321 -5.85 -3.67 9.42
CA GLY A 321 -6.01 -4.86 8.56
C GLY A 321 -4.83 -5.23 7.67
N GLY A 322 -3.84 -4.34 7.55
CA GLY A 322 -2.71 -4.48 6.64
C GLY A 322 -2.98 -3.80 5.30
N GLY A 323 -2.00 -3.01 4.87
CA GLY A 323 -1.84 -2.59 3.49
C GLY A 323 -0.47 -3.06 2.99
N SER A 324 -0.40 -3.48 1.74
CA SER A 324 0.83 -3.85 1.07
C SER A 324 1.11 -2.95 -0.12
N PHE A 325 2.35 -3.01 -0.59
CA PHE A 325 2.86 -2.15 -1.64
C PHE A 325 3.76 -2.98 -2.56
N GLU A 326 3.81 -2.56 -3.82
CA GLU A 326 4.73 -3.09 -4.82
C GLU A 326 6.18 -3.10 -4.31
N GLN A 327 6.84 -4.26 -4.36
CA GLN A 327 8.21 -4.40 -3.87
C GLN A 327 9.24 -3.82 -4.88
N LEU A 328 10.35 -3.26 -4.38
CA LEU A 328 11.45 -2.82 -5.26
C LEU A 328 12.15 -4.01 -5.95
N TYR A 329 12.16 -5.16 -5.31
CA TYR A 329 12.57 -6.42 -5.91
C TYR A 329 11.35 -7.32 -6.02
N LEU A 330 10.98 -7.66 -7.24
CA LEU A 330 9.80 -8.46 -7.52
C LEU A 330 10.16 -9.94 -7.44
N ARG A 331 9.22 -10.75 -6.98
CA ARG A 331 9.37 -12.21 -7.02
C ARG A 331 9.24 -12.70 -8.47
N PRO A 332 9.72 -13.91 -8.80
CA PRO A 332 9.72 -14.43 -10.16
C PRO A 332 8.35 -14.44 -10.83
N GLU A 333 8.06 -13.45 -11.67
CA GLU A 333 6.85 -13.48 -12.50
C GLU A 333 6.97 -14.62 -13.53
N GLN A 334 5.93 -15.45 -13.63
CA GLN A 334 5.88 -16.62 -14.51
C GLN A 334 4.87 -16.45 -15.65
N HIS A 335 4.72 -15.22 -16.14
CA HIS A 335 3.85 -14.95 -17.27
C HIS A 335 4.51 -15.38 -18.59
N ARG A 336 3.96 -16.43 -19.21
CA ARG A 336 4.37 -16.97 -20.51
C ARG A 336 3.13 -17.39 -21.30
N ASP A 337 3.06 -16.95 -22.54
CA ASP A 337 1.92 -17.17 -23.42
C ASP A 337 2.37 -17.65 -24.82
N GLY A 338 1.50 -17.46 -25.83
CA GLY A 338 1.83 -17.74 -27.22
C GLY A 338 2.67 -16.66 -27.91
N TRP A 339 2.81 -15.47 -27.31
CA TRP A 339 3.65 -14.39 -27.81
C TRP A 339 5.09 -14.52 -27.30
N GLY A 340 5.33 -14.91 -26.04
CA GLY A 340 6.67 -15.03 -25.48
C GLY A 340 6.70 -15.28 -23.98
N VAL A 341 7.81 -14.90 -23.33
CA VAL A 341 7.95 -14.83 -21.88
C VAL A 341 8.04 -13.35 -21.48
N TYR A 342 7.28 -12.94 -20.47
CA TYR A 342 7.40 -11.62 -19.87
C TYR A 342 8.57 -11.61 -18.86
N TYR A 343 9.32 -10.52 -18.84
CA TYR A 343 10.41 -10.31 -17.89
C TYR A 343 10.36 -8.89 -17.32
N ASN A 344 10.29 -8.80 -16.00
CA ASN A 344 10.48 -7.55 -15.28
C ASN A 344 11.97 -7.37 -14.88
N GLN A 345 12.53 -6.17 -15.00
CA GLN A 345 13.92 -5.88 -14.64
C GLN A 345 14.18 -5.95 -13.12
N ARG A 346 13.13 -5.82 -12.30
CA ARG A 346 13.17 -5.87 -10.82
C ARG A 346 13.08 -7.28 -10.25
N ASP A 347 12.88 -8.31 -11.08
CA ASP A 347 12.81 -9.73 -10.68
C ASP A 347 14.06 -10.20 -9.93
N ASP A 348 13.88 -10.76 -8.73
CA ASP A 348 14.94 -11.08 -7.77
C ASP A 348 16.05 -12.00 -8.31
N ARG A 349 15.76 -12.82 -9.34
CA ARG A 349 16.69 -13.73 -10.00
C ARG A 349 17.85 -13.00 -10.68
N TRP A 350 17.64 -11.74 -11.08
CA TRP A 350 18.61 -10.98 -11.86
C TRP A 350 18.67 -9.48 -11.54
N ALA A 351 17.74 -8.96 -10.74
CA ALA A 351 17.69 -7.56 -10.32
C ALA A 351 19.07 -7.00 -9.94
N ASN A 352 19.83 -7.74 -9.12
CA ASN A 352 21.14 -7.33 -8.60
C ASN A 352 22.34 -7.78 -9.47
N THR A 353 22.11 -8.40 -10.63
CA THR A 353 23.17 -8.72 -11.59
C THR A 353 23.69 -7.44 -12.26
N GLY A 354 25.01 -7.31 -12.41
CA GLY A 354 25.64 -6.16 -13.11
C GLY A 354 25.42 -6.18 -14.62
N VAL A 355 25.32 -5.01 -15.24
CA VAL A 355 25.07 -4.86 -16.69
C VAL A 355 26.39 -4.65 -17.44
N GLY A 356 26.95 -5.72 -18.01
CA GLY A 356 28.22 -5.67 -18.73
C GLY A 356 29.35 -5.04 -17.90
N PRO A 357 30.09 -4.04 -18.42
CA PRO A 357 31.11 -3.30 -17.67
C PRO A 357 30.56 -2.14 -16.81
N SER A 358 29.24 -1.95 -16.73
CA SER A 358 28.60 -0.86 -15.99
C SER A 358 28.70 -1.04 -14.47
N PRO A 359 28.81 0.03 -13.66
CA PRO A 359 28.66 -0.04 -12.21
C PRO A 359 27.21 -0.27 -11.75
N TRP A 360 26.24 -0.35 -12.67
CA TRP A 360 24.82 -0.43 -12.35
C TRP A 360 24.22 -1.84 -12.55
N PRO A 361 23.31 -2.26 -11.65
CA PRO A 361 22.62 -3.54 -11.75
C PRO A 361 21.36 -3.45 -12.64
N ILE A 362 20.85 -4.60 -13.11
CA ILE A 362 19.70 -4.71 -14.03
C ILE A 362 18.47 -3.96 -13.48
N TRP A 363 18.15 -4.09 -12.19
CA TRP A 363 16.96 -3.42 -11.63
C TRP A 363 16.96 -1.92 -11.87
N LYS A 364 18.13 -1.29 -11.96
CA LYS A 364 18.28 0.17 -12.05
C LYS A 364 18.36 0.70 -13.48
N VAL A 365 18.86 -0.08 -14.44
CA VAL A 365 19.12 0.38 -15.82
C VAL A 365 18.69 -0.62 -16.91
N GLY A 366 17.86 -1.59 -16.54
CA GLY A 366 17.63 -2.82 -17.32
C GLY A 366 16.39 -2.86 -18.20
N CYS A 367 15.65 -1.78 -18.42
CA CYS A 367 14.41 -1.81 -19.21
C CYS A 367 14.65 -2.35 -20.63
N LEU A 368 15.54 -1.71 -21.39
CA LEU A 368 15.85 -2.10 -22.77
C LEU A 368 16.49 -3.49 -22.91
N LEU A 369 17.23 -3.97 -21.89
CA LEU A 369 17.81 -5.31 -21.93
C LEU A 369 16.79 -6.39 -21.54
N ALA A 370 15.82 -6.07 -20.68
CA ALA A 370 14.69 -6.93 -20.38
C ALA A 370 13.71 -7.01 -21.57
N ASP A 371 13.40 -5.87 -22.20
CA ASP A 371 12.68 -5.79 -23.47
C ASP A 371 13.32 -6.66 -24.56
N LEU A 372 14.64 -6.52 -24.76
CA LEU A 372 15.37 -7.33 -25.73
C LEU A 372 15.27 -8.83 -25.39
N ALA A 373 15.38 -9.21 -24.11
CA ALA A 373 15.18 -10.60 -23.70
C ALA A 373 13.75 -11.11 -24.01
N MET A 374 12.71 -10.30 -23.76
CA MET A 374 11.33 -10.63 -24.13
C MET A 374 11.20 -10.85 -25.66
N VAL A 375 11.77 -9.96 -26.48
CA VAL A 375 11.78 -10.12 -27.95
C VAL A 375 12.57 -11.35 -28.41
N TYR A 376 13.68 -11.71 -27.77
CA TYR A 376 14.36 -12.98 -28.04
C TYR A 376 13.43 -14.19 -27.78
N THR A 377 12.67 -14.18 -26.69
CA THR A 377 11.74 -15.29 -26.40
C THR A 377 10.58 -15.37 -27.39
N HIS A 378 10.13 -14.24 -27.93
CA HIS A 378 9.11 -14.19 -29.00
C HIS A 378 9.56 -14.92 -30.26
N PHE A 379 10.83 -14.77 -30.64
CA PHE A 379 11.45 -15.53 -31.73
C PHE A 379 11.91 -16.95 -31.33
N GLY A 380 11.43 -17.47 -30.20
CA GLY A 380 11.66 -18.86 -29.76
C GLY A 380 12.95 -19.09 -28.95
N TYR A 381 13.77 -18.06 -28.72
CA TYR A 381 15.00 -18.17 -27.93
C TYR A 381 14.71 -18.13 -26.41
N THR A 382 13.90 -19.07 -25.93
CA THR A 382 13.37 -19.12 -24.55
C THR A 382 14.41 -19.34 -23.44
N GLY A 383 15.68 -19.56 -23.80
CA GLY A 383 16.80 -19.58 -22.86
C GLY A 383 17.42 -18.21 -22.57
N VAL A 384 17.00 -17.16 -23.29
CA VAL A 384 17.49 -15.79 -23.10
C VAL A 384 16.70 -15.11 -21.99
N THR A 385 17.38 -14.65 -20.95
CA THR A 385 16.82 -13.89 -19.81
C THR A 385 17.55 -12.55 -19.69
N PRO A 386 17.03 -11.59 -18.88
CA PRO A 386 17.74 -10.34 -18.61
C PRO A 386 19.18 -10.57 -18.10
N ALA A 387 19.39 -11.58 -17.25
CA ALA A 387 20.72 -11.96 -16.78
C ALA A 387 21.67 -12.41 -17.91
N THR A 388 21.18 -13.23 -18.86
CA THR A 388 22.04 -13.69 -19.96
C THR A 388 22.35 -12.56 -20.94
N VAL A 389 21.40 -11.65 -21.20
CA VAL A 389 21.65 -10.45 -22.00
C VAL A 389 22.71 -9.58 -21.32
N ALA A 390 22.54 -9.28 -20.02
CA ALA A 390 23.49 -8.47 -19.25
C ALA A 390 24.92 -9.06 -19.16
N ALA A 391 25.07 -10.38 -19.30
CA ALA A 391 26.37 -11.06 -19.30
C ALA A 391 27.19 -10.83 -20.58
N HIS A 392 26.57 -10.44 -21.69
CA HIS A 392 27.25 -10.07 -22.93
C HIS A 392 27.94 -8.70 -22.80
N SER A 393 29.10 -8.66 -22.15
CA SER A 393 29.88 -7.42 -21.93
C SER A 393 30.14 -6.61 -23.21
N GLU A 394 30.29 -7.30 -24.35
CA GLU A 394 30.49 -6.75 -25.69
C GLU A 394 29.25 -6.07 -26.29
N TRP A 395 28.08 -6.24 -25.66
CA TRP A 395 26.84 -5.56 -26.00
C TRP A 395 26.63 -4.25 -25.24
N PHE A 396 27.51 -3.86 -24.31
CA PHE A 396 27.33 -2.67 -23.47
C PHE A 396 28.55 -1.75 -23.47
N ALA A 397 28.29 -0.44 -23.52
CA ALA A 397 29.29 0.58 -23.25
C ALA A 397 29.62 0.66 -21.74
N MET A 398 30.72 1.33 -21.38
CA MET A 398 31.18 1.47 -19.98
C MET A 398 30.16 2.17 -19.04
N ASN A 399 29.21 2.92 -19.60
CA ASN A 399 28.11 3.57 -18.89
C ASN A 399 26.85 2.68 -18.76
N GLY A 400 26.84 1.49 -19.36
CA GLY A 400 25.70 0.57 -19.41
C GLY A 400 24.75 0.78 -20.59
N GLU A 401 25.03 1.70 -21.53
CA GLU A 401 24.23 1.83 -22.75
C GLU A 401 24.40 0.59 -23.64
N ILE A 402 23.29 0.01 -24.09
CA ILE A 402 23.31 -1.14 -24.98
C ILE A 402 23.74 -0.71 -26.40
N MET A 403 24.60 -1.50 -27.02
CA MET A 403 25.15 -1.25 -28.35
C MET A 403 24.34 -1.94 -29.44
N ASN A 404 24.42 -1.42 -30.67
CA ASN A 404 23.75 -1.97 -31.85
C ASN A 404 23.97 -3.49 -32.08
N ALA A 405 25.10 -4.04 -31.59
CA ALA A 405 25.41 -5.47 -31.70
C ALA A 405 24.37 -6.38 -31.02
N ALA A 406 23.76 -5.93 -29.91
CA ALA A 406 22.79 -6.71 -29.14
C ALA A 406 21.49 -7.02 -29.93
N PHE A 407 21.14 -6.15 -30.88
CA PHE A 407 19.88 -6.23 -31.63
C PHE A 407 19.95 -7.16 -32.85
N SER A 408 21.05 -7.91 -33.01
CA SER A 408 21.25 -8.86 -34.11
C SER A 408 20.70 -10.24 -33.74
N ILE A 409 19.38 -10.32 -33.55
CA ILE A 409 18.69 -11.59 -33.29
C ILE A 409 18.83 -12.50 -34.53
N PRO A 410 19.27 -13.76 -34.42
CA PRO A 410 19.51 -14.59 -35.60
C PRO A 410 18.20 -14.87 -36.34
N GLY A 411 18.16 -14.51 -37.62
CA GLY A 411 16.97 -14.57 -38.47
C GLY A 411 16.08 -13.33 -38.43
N HIS A 412 16.24 -12.45 -37.43
CA HIS A 412 15.28 -11.38 -37.11
C HIS A 412 15.97 -10.01 -36.97
N PRO A 413 16.34 -9.36 -38.10
CA PRO A 413 17.07 -8.10 -38.07
C PRO A 413 16.25 -6.93 -37.50
N ALA A 414 16.90 -6.10 -36.69
CA ALA A 414 16.31 -4.90 -36.12
C ALA A 414 16.31 -3.69 -37.08
N THR A 415 15.20 -2.96 -37.12
CA THR A 415 15.02 -1.70 -37.84
C THR A 415 14.81 -0.56 -36.83
N PHE A 416 15.77 0.37 -36.78
CA PHE A 416 15.77 1.51 -35.87
C PHE A 416 15.07 2.73 -36.49
N ASN A 417 14.18 3.36 -35.74
CA ASN A 417 13.56 4.63 -36.11
C ASN A 417 13.68 5.64 -34.96
N ARG A 418 14.48 6.70 -35.15
CA ARG A 418 14.72 7.77 -34.15
C ARG A 418 13.67 8.89 -34.15
N ARG A 419 12.60 8.77 -34.94
CA ARG A 419 11.43 9.67 -34.99
C ARG A 419 10.19 8.87 -35.41
N PRO A 420 9.78 7.84 -34.64
CA PRO A 420 8.68 6.97 -35.03
C PRO A 420 7.35 7.72 -35.00
N THR A 421 6.49 7.43 -35.97
CA THR A 421 5.07 7.81 -35.91
C THR A 421 4.26 6.63 -35.39
N MET A 422 3.13 6.89 -34.73
CA MET A 422 2.22 5.82 -34.30
C MET A 422 1.76 4.95 -35.48
N ALA A 423 1.63 5.53 -36.68
CA ALA A 423 1.31 4.80 -37.92
C ALA A 423 2.43 3.85 -38.37
N TRP A 424 3.70 4.21 -38.17
CA TRP A 424 4.86 3.35 -38.42
C TRP A 424 4.89 2.18 -37.44
N ILE A 425 4.77 2.46 -36.13
CA ILE A 425 4.68 1.43 -35.07
C ILE A 425 3.55 0.45 -35.37
N ALA A 426 2.35 0.98 -35.63
CA ALA A 426 1.17 0.19 -35.96
C ALA A 426 1.34 -0.66 -37.24
N SER A 427 2.22 -0.27 -38.18
CA SER A 427 2.47 -1.07 -39.39
C SER A 427 3.31 -2.32 -39.13
N TRP A 428 4.28 -2.25 -38.21
CA TRP A 428 5.05 -3.41 -37.77
C TRP A 428 4.20 -4.36 -36.93
N LEU A 429 3.48 -3.84 -35.94
CA LEU A 429 2.59 -4.63 -35.09
C LEU A 429 1.47 -5.33 -35.91
N ARG A 430 0.99 -4.72 -37.01
CA ARG A 430 0.06 -5.37 -37.96
C ARG A 430 0.68 -6.51 -38.76
N GLY A 431 2.00 -6.55 -38.92
CA GLY A 431 2.73 -7.68 -39.49
C GLY A 431 2.99 -8.82 -38.52
N GLY A 432 2.63 -8.66 -37.23
CA GLY A 432 3.00 -9.59 -36.15
C GLY A 432 4.43 -9.38 -35.62
N HIS A 433 5.06 -8.26 -35.99
CA HIS A 433 6.44 -7.96 -35.60
C HIS A 433 6.49 -7.14 -34.29
N PRO A 434 7.30 -7.53 -33.30
CA PRO A 434 7.43 -6.81 -32.05
C PRO A 434 8.16 -5.48 -32.23
N VAL A 435 7.82 -4.48 -31.41
CA VAL A 435 8.43 -3.15 -31.44
C VAL A 435 8.78 -2.68 -30.04
N ILE A 436 10.06 -2.52 -29.73
CA ILE A 436 10.49 -1.84 -28.50
C ILE A 436 10.41 -0.33 -28.74
N VAL A 437 9.87 0.45 -27.80
CA VAL A 437 9.79 1.91 -27.90
C VAL A 437 10.50 2.59 -26.73
N GLY A 438 11.35 3.57 -27.04
CA GLY A 438 12.01 4.42 -26.06
C GLY A 438 11.21 5.71 -25.83
N MET A 439 10.91 6.01 -24.56
CA MET A 439 10.16 7.19 -24.14
C MET A 439 10.94 8.03 -23.13
N LYS A 440 10.75 9.35 -23.17
CA LYS A 440 11.26 10.27 -22.15
C LYS A 440 10.31 10.32 -20.97
N LEU A 441 10.82 10.21 -19.75
CA LEU A 441 10.01 10.28 -18.52
C LEU A 441 9.71 11.73 -18.14
N LYS A 442 8.60 11.99 -17.43
CA LYS A 442 8.21 13.36 -17.02
C LYS A 442 9.17 13.91 -15.97
N GLY A 443 9.60 13.08 -15.02
CA GLY A 443 10.67 13.39 -14.05
C GLY A 443 12.07 13.51 -14.65
N GLY A 444 12.25 13.22 -15.94
CA GLY A 444 13.54 13.13 -16.62
C GLY A 444 14.09 11.70 -16.67
N GLY A 445 15.06 11.47 -17.56
CA GLY A 445 15.52 10.12 -17.91
C GLY A 445 14.71 9.49 -19.05
N THR A 446 14.90 8.18 -19.24
CA THR A 446 14.33 7.39 -20.33
C THR A 446 13.88 6.02 -19.85
N HIS A 447 12.79 5.52 -20.42
CA HIS A 447 12.29 4.17 -20.21
C HIS A 447 12.04 3.50 -21.56
N PHE A 448 12.05 2.16 -21.57
CA PHE A 448 11.76 1.35 -22.73
C PHE A 448 10.69 0.33 -22.37
N VAL A 449 9.81 0.05 -23.33
CA VAL A 449 8.77 -0.99 -23.21
C VAL A 449 8.62 -1.72 -24.53
N THR A 450 8.19 -2.98 -24.46
CA THR A 450 7.95 -3.83 -25.62
C THR A 450 6.49 -3.80 -26.03
N LEU A 451 6.20 -3.32 -27.25
CA LEU A 451 4.87 -3.40 -27.85
C LEU A 451 4.70 -4.75 -28.55
N THR A 452 3.66 -5.49 -28.15
CA THR A 452 3.43 -6.89 -28.52
C THR A 452 2.37 -7.05 -29.62
N GLY A 453 1.47 -6.08 -29.77
CA GLY A 453 0.44 -6.07 -30.81
C GLY A 453 -0.43 -4.79 -30.82
N LEU A 454 -1.41 -4.72 -31.73
CA LEU A 454 -2.44 -3.68 -31.70
C LEU A 454 -3.49 -3.97 -30.63
N SER A 455 -3.90 -2.94 -29.88
CA SER A 455 -5.12 -2.94 -29.08
C SER A 455 -6.14 -1.98 -29.71
N GLY A 456 -7.10 -2.56 -30.43
CA GLY A 456 -8.06 -1.78 -31.23
C GLY A 456 -7.40 -0.95 -32.33
N ALA A 457 -7.96 0.24 -32.61
CA ALA A 457 -7.51 1.11 -33.70
C ALA A 457 -6.45 2.15 -33.29
N ASN A 458 -6.37 2.48 -31.99
CA ASN A 458 -5.68 3.67 -31.49
C ASN A 458 -4.65 3.37 -30.37
N ASP A 459 -4.45 2.10 -30.00
CA ASP A 459 -3.60 1.71 -28.89
C ASP A 459 -2.82 0.41 -29.18
N PHE A 460 -1.92 0.04 -28.25
CA PHE A 460 -1.04 -1.12 -28.37
C PHE A 460 -1.09 -1.97 -27.10
N TRP A 461 -0.93 -3.28 -27.27
CA TRP A 461 -0.57 -4.17 -26.17
C TRP A 461 0.91 -4.02 -25.86
N THR A 462 1.24 -3.96 -24.58
CA THR A 462 2.56 -3.63 -24.05
C THR A 462 2.97 -4.65 -23.01
N ASN A 463 4.26 -4.94 -22.95
CA ASN A 463 4.93 -5.54 -21.82
C ASN A 463 5.88 -4.47 -21.27
N ASP A 464 5.60 -3.92 -20.09
CA ASP A 464 6.47 -2.94 -19.45
C ASP A 464 7.45 -3.69 -18.51
N PRO A 465 8.78 -3.58 -18.70
CA PRO A 465 9.76 -4.28 -17.87
C PRO A 465 9.97 -3.62 -16.50
N TRP A 466 9.32 -2.50 -16.17
CA TRP A 466 9.43 -1.84 -14.87
C TRP A 466 8.27 -2.18 -13.93
N GLU A 467 7.03 -1.79 -14.24
CA GLU A 467 5.86 -1.93 -13.34
C GLU A 467 5.52 -3.41 -13.05
N GLN A 468 5.10 -3.74 -11.82
CA GLN A 468 4.69 -5.11 -11.45
C GLN A 468 3.39 -5.51 -12.18
N ASN A 469 3.28 -6.80 -12.55
CA ASN A 469 2.13 -7.36 -13.27
C ASN A 469 1.87 -6.71 -14.65
N ALA A 470 2.82 -5.96 -15.23
CA ALA A 470 2.60 -5.16 -16.45
C ALA A 470 2.83 -5.94 -17.76
N ALA A 471 2.37 -7.19 -17.79
CA ALA A 471 2.31 -8.03 -18.98
C ALA A 471 0.98 -7.84 -19.73
N HIS A 472 1.03 -7.68 -21.05
CA HIS A 472 -0.15 -7.53 -21.93
C HIS A 472 -1.11 -6.38 -21.53
N VAL A 473 -0.53 -5.23 -21.20
CA VAL A 473 -1.22 -4.01 -20.72
C VAL A 473 -1.38 -2.95 -21.82
N LEU A 474 -2.28 -1.99 -21.63
CA LEU A 474 -2.56 -0.95 -22.63
C LEU A 474 -1.48 0.15 -22.64
N PHE A 475 -0.91 0.45 -23.81
CA PHE A 475 0.09 1.52 -23.98
C PHE A 475 -0.47 2.92 -23.66
N SER A 476 -1.79 3.11 -23.75
CA SER A 476 -2.49 4.32 -23.32
C SER A 476 -2.70 4.46 -21.81
N GLY A 477 -2.38 3.42 -21.03
CA GLY A 477 -2.51 3.37 -19.57
C GLY A 477 -1.76 4.47 -18.80
N ASP A 478 -2.08 4.60 -17.52
CA ASP A 478 -1.57 5.66 -16.64
C ASP A 478 -0.22 5.30 -15.99
N TRP A 479 0.78 4.95 -16.79
CA TRP A 479 2.17 4.79 -16.33
C TRP A 479 2.63 6.09 -15.66
N PHE A 480 3.23 6.00 -14.47
CA PHE A 480 3.57 7.17 -13.63
C PHE A 480 4.31 8.27 -14.43
N ASP A 481 5.18 7.87 -15.36
CA ASP A 481 6.04 8.79 -16.12
C ASP A 481 5.92 8.70 -17.66
N ARG A 482 4.85 8.16 -18.26
CA ARG A 482 4.78 8.12 -19.75
C ARG A 482 4.87 9.53 -20.34
N GLY A 483 5.96 9.80 -21.05
CA GLY A 483 6.15 10.99 -21.87
C GLY A 483 6.34 10.66 -23.35
N GLN A 484 7.11 11.49 -24.05
CA GLN A 484 7.21 11.41 -25.51
C GLN A 484 8.04 10.20 -25.96
N VAL A 485 7.43 9.31 -26.77
CA VAL A 485 8.17 8.31 -27.56
C VAL A 485 9.13 9.05 -28.50
N TYR A 486 10.43 8.77 -28.36
CA TYR A 486 11.48 9.43 -29.12
C TYR A 486 12.22 8.45 -30.05
N GLU A 487 12.17 7.14 -29.78
CA GLU A 487 12.69 6.12 -30.70
C GLU A 487 11.89 4.82 -30.65
N ALA A 488 12.05 3.99 -31.69
CA ALA A 488 11.49 2.66 -31.77
C ALA A 488 12.44 1.70 -32.51
N ILE A 489 12.40 0.43 -32.12
CA ILE A 489 13.20 -0.66 -32.67
C ILE A 489 12.24 -1.80 -33.02
N ALA A 490 12.03 -2.06 -34.30
CA ALA A 490 11.16 -3.14 -34.77
C ALA A 490 11.98 -4.33 -35.29
N PHE A 491 11.48 -5.56 -35.15
CA PHE A 491 12.22 -6.77 -35.52
C PHE A 491 11.38 -7.61 -36.50
N SER A 492 11.93 -7.94 -37.68
CA SER A 492 11.21 -8.66 -38.74
C SER A 492 11.22 -10.17 -38.55
#